data_AF-A0A2J6H5K3-F1
#
_entry.id   AF-A0A2J6H5K3-F1
#
_cell.length_a   1.000
_cell.length_b   1.000
_cell.length_c   1.000
_cell.angle_alpha   90.00
_cell.angle_beta   90.00
_cell.angle_gamma   90.00
#
_symmetry.space_group_name_H-M   'P 1'
#
loop_
_entity.id
_entity.type
_entity.pdbx_description
1 polymer ?
#
loop_
_entity_poly.entity_id
_entity_poly.type
_entity_poly.pdbx_seq_one_letter_code
_entity_poly.pdbx_strand_id
1 'polypeptide(L)'
;QFGLDNYRATGAVQADVEHESVAKTLDYAIDDWCIAQMAKMLNKPQDYAEYIKRAQYWKNVNNNQNGFMQARENGGWYTPFEPTEINNNYTEGNAWQYSFLVPQDIEELANSLGGTNKLEVKLDELFTTTSKLSGRQQDDVTGLVGQYAHGNEPSHHIAYLYNFTNAPYKTQYYVNKLLREQYSANPDGLSGNEDCGQMSAWYVMSSLGLYNVMPGQNQYQLTTPQFEHITLNLENGKQFVVSNPGATISRANTYIQGLSLDKKPYNKIYLNYDDLANGGELEVFSGSLENKLFMQELERPSSKISDHLIVPNPYINAANRTFKQDLTVTIGCADSAAKIYYTLDGSLPTALSTLYTKPISVNTTTTVKAIAVNSGKSSFVDEAVFTKIRADIKLTLVNKYLPNYAAQGDETLINGIHGTANWRLGNWQGYQGKDLVAIIDMGKIKPIKQVSIGTLQDTRSWIIFPKTVEYWVSADGTTYKLAATTSSKVDITNLQPQTQEFTGLLNSTARYIKIVAKQYGALPDWHESKGSPSYIFADEITIE
;
A
#
# COMPACT_ATOMS: atom_id res chain seq x y z
N GLN A 1 -3.01 -2.20 -16.61
CA GLN A 1 -1.72 -2.73 -16.08
C GLN A 1 -1.43 -2.01 -14.76
N PHE A 2 -0.77 -2.66 -13.79
CA PHE A 2 -0.37 -2.06 -12.51
C PHE A 2 -1.52 -1.46 -11.67
N GLY A 3 -2.73 -2.02 -11.77
CA GLY A 3 -3.87 -1.54 -11.00
C GLY A 3 -4.49 -0.20 -11.44
N LEU A 4 -4.01 0.47 -12.50
CA LEU A 4 -4.50 1.79 -12.91
C LEU A 4 -6.00 1.81 -13.25
N ASP A 5 -6.52 0.77 -13.90
CA ASP A 5 -7.95 0.67 -14.21
C ASP A 5 -8.80 0.53 -12.94
N ASN A 6 -8.28 -0.21 -11.95
CA ASN A 6 -8.90 -0.34 -10.64
C ASN A 6 -8.85 1.00 -9.89
N TYR A 7 -7.69 1.67 -9.82
CA TYR A 7 -7.53 3.00 -9.24
C TYR A 7 -8.54 4.03 -9.79
N ARG A 8 -8.74 4.05 -11.11
CA ARG A 8 -9.71 4.94 -11.77
C ARG A 8 -11.17 4.57 -11.48
N ALA A 9 -11.47 3.28 -11.32
CA ALA A 9 -12.82 2.79 -11.11
C ALA A 9 -13.28 2.85 -9.65
N THR A 10 -12.36 2.73 -8.70
CA THR A 10 -12.66 2.61 -7.26
C THR A 10 -12.11 3.77 -6.43
N GLY A 11 -11.18 4.56 -6.97
CA GLY A 11 -10.51 5.62 -6.21
C GLY A 11 -9.31 5.15 -5.38
N ALA A 12 -8.89 3.89 -5.47
CA ALA A 12 -7.66 3.36 -4.87
C ALA A 12 -7.28 2.03 -5.50
N VAL A 13 -5.99 1.73 -5.62
CA VAL A 13 -5.56 0.37 -5.97
C VAL A 13 -5.90 -0.56 -4.80
N GLN A 14 -6.70 -1.59 -5.03
CA GLN A 14 -7.08 -2.57 -4.01
C GLN A 14 -6.04 -3.71 -3.93
N ALA A 15 -5.77 -4.18 -2.72
CA ALA A 15 -4.78 -5.23 -2.46
C ALA A 15 -5.20 -6.60 -3.00
N ASP A 16 -6.49 -6.84 -3.20
CA ASP A 16 -7.04 -8.03 -3.87
C ASP A 16 -6.99 -7.96 -5.40
N VAL A 17 -6.48 -6.86 -5.97
CA VAL A 17 -6.33 -6.67 -7.42
C VAL A 17 -4.86 -6.55 -7.82
N GLU A 18 -4.06 -5.83 -7.03
CA GLU A 18 -2.68 -5.51 -7.38
C GLU A 18 -1.81 -5.40 -6.13
N HIS A 19 -0.59 -5.95 -6.20
CA HIS A 19 0.41 -5.77 -5.16
C HIS A 19 0.89 -4.31 -5.10
N GLU A 20 1.50 -3.93 -3.99
CA GLU A 20 1.99 -2.57 -3.70
C GLU A 20 0.86 -1.53 -3.79
N SER A 21 -0.34 -1.96 -3.38
CA SER A 21 -1.59 -1.23 -3.52
C SER A 21 -1.55 0.17 -2.89
N VAL A 22 -0.97 0.30 -1.70
CA VAL A 22 -0.88 1.59 -1.00
C VAL A 22 0.15 2.49 -1.68
N ALA A 23 1.35 1.98 -1.96
CA ALA A 23 2.40 2.73 -2.65
C ALA A 23 1.90 3.31 -3.98
N LYS A 24 1.36 2.45 -4.86
CA LYS A 24 0.79 2.87 -6.15
C LYS A 24 -0.34 3.88 -6.01
N THR A 25 -1.22 3.73 -5.01
CA THR A 25 -2.30 4.69 -4.79
C THR A 25 -1.76 6.09 -4.42
N LEU A 26 -0.71 6.14 -3.61
CA LEU A 26 -0.09 7.39 -3.15
C LEU A 26 0.71 8.04 -4.29
N ASP A 27 1.53 7.28 -5.01
CA ASP A 27 2.30 7.77 -6.15
C ASP A 27 1.38 8.29 -7.26
N TYR A 28 0.33 7.54 -7.64
CA TYR A 28 -0.62 8.00 -8.65
C TYR A 28 -1.35 9.28 -8.23
N ALA A 29 -1.60 9.48 -6.93
CA ALA A 29 -2.20 10.72 -6.45
C ALA A 29 -1.23 11.92 -6.56
N ILE A 30 0.08 11.71 -6.37
CA ILE A 30 1.11 12.73 -6.61
C ILE A 30 1.20 13.05 -8.11
N ASP A 31 1.27 12.01 -8.95
CA ASP A 31 1.33 12.14 -10.41
C ASP A 31 0.11 12.89 -10.95
N ASP A 32 -1.09 12.53 -10.50
CA ASP A 32 -2.33 13.18 -10.92
C ASP A 32 -2.38 14.64 -10.45
N TRP A 33 -1.77 15.00 -9.31
CA TRP A 33 -1.62 16.40 -8.94
C TRP A 33 -0.73 17.17 -9.91
N CYS A 34 0.41 16.59 -10.31
CA CYS A 34 1.32 17.20 -11.29
C CYS A 34 0.63 17.40 -12.65
N ILE A 35 -0.13 16.39 -13.11
CA ILE A 35 -0.93 16.49 -14.33
C ILE A 35 -1.98 17.61 -14.20
N ALA A 36 -2.65 17.72 -13.04
CA ALA A 36 -3.60 18.79 -12.78
C ALA A 36 -2.94 20.18 -12.88
N GLN A 37 -1.75 20.38 -12.30
CA GLN A 37 -1.05 21.66 -12.40
C GLN A 37 -0.68 21.99 -13.85
N MET A 38 -0.20 21.01 -14.63
CA MET A 38 0.07 21.19 -16.04
C MET A 38 -1.20 21.56 -16.83
N ALA A 39 -2.32 20.86 -16.59
CA ALA A 39 -3.61 21.15 -17.21
C ALA A 39 -4.09 22.58 -16.89
N LYS A 40 -3.89 23.03 -15.64
CA LYS A 40 -4.18 24.40 -15.22
C LYS A 40 -3.34 25.42 -15.99
N MET A 41 -2.02 25.20 -16.11
CA MET A 41 -1.11 26.07 -16.88
C MET A 41 -1.48 26.14 -18.35
N LEU A 42 -1.98 25.04 -18.92
CA LEU A 42 -2.43 24.94 -20.32
C LEU A 42 -3.88 25.39 -20.54
N ASN A 43 -4.56 25.89 -19.50
CA ASN A 43 -5.96 26.32 -19.54
C ASN A 43 -6.92 25.19 -20.01
N LYS A 44 -6.75 23.98 -19.48
CA LYS A 44 -7.59 22.78 -19.72
C LYS A 44 -8.43 22.46 -18.47
N PRO A 45 -9.58 23.13 -18.27
CA PRO A 45 -10.33 23.05 -17.00
C PRO A 45 -10.98 21.69 -16.74
N GLN A 46 -11.33 20.93 -17.80
CA GLN A 46 -11.90 19.59 -17.66
C GLN A 46 -10.85 18.60 -17.15
N ASP A 47 -9.68 18.58 -17.79
CA ASP A 47 -8.53 17.78 -17.38
C ASP A 47 -8.13 18.15 -15.94
N TYR A 48 -8.01 19.45 -15.62
CA TYR A 48 -7.74 19.90 -14.25
C TYR A 48 -8.75 19.32 -13.24
N ALA A 49 -10.04 19.45 -13.51
CA ALA A 49 -11.10 19.01 -12.60
C ALA A 49 -11.13 17.48 -12.41
N GLU A 50 -10.70 16.71 -13.41
CA GLU A 50 -10.55 15.25 -13.30
C GLU A 50 -9.33 14.91 -12.43
N TYR A 51 -8.16 15.41 -12.81
CA TYR A 51 -6.90 15.03 -12.18
C TYR A 51 -6.77 15.57 -10.75
N ILE A 52 -7.31 16.75 -10.43
CA ILE A 52 -7.28 17.28 -9.05
C ILE A 52 -8.21 16.51 -8.10
N LYS A 53 -9.23 15.81 -8.62
CA LYS A 53 -10.03 14.85 -7.82
C LYS A 53 -9.23 13.59 -7.53
N ARG A 54 -8.53 13.06 -8.53
CA ARG A 54 -7.70 11.85 -8.38
C ARG A 54 -6.48 12.09 -7.49
N ALA A 55 -5.94 13.30 -7.50
CA ALA A 55 -4.89 13.74 -6.56
C ALA A 55 -5.28 13.58 -5.08
N GLN A 56 -6.57 13.42 -4.77
CA GLN A 56 -7.11 13.20 -3.42
C GLN A 56 -7.39 11.72 -3.10
N TYR A 57 -7.13 10.79 -4.02
CA TYR A 57 -7.42 9.35 -3.84
C TYR A 57 -6.61 8.69 -2.73
N TRP A 58 -5.53 9.32 -2.27
CA TRP A 58 -4.84 8.96 -1.04
C TRP A 58 -5.80 8.84 0.18
N LYS A 59 -6.88 9.64 0.20
CA LYS A 59 -7.90 9.61 1.27
C LYS A 59 -8.60 8.26 1.39
N ASN A 60 -8.63 7.46 0.33
CA ASN A 60 -9.30 6.15 0.30
C ASN A 60 -8.45 5.02 0.91
N VAL A 61 -7.16 5.27 1.15
CA VAL A 61 -6.26 4.36 1.88
C VAL A 61 -5.85 4.93 3.25
N ASN A 62 -6.34 6.11 3.62
CA ASN A 62 -6.06 6.73 4.92
C ASN A 62 -6.94 6.16 6.03
N ASN A 63 -6.38 5.31 6.89
CA ASN A 63 -7.10 4.80 8.05
C ASN A 63 -6.95 5.75 9.25
N ASN A 64 -7.92 6.65 9.40
CA ASN A 64 -7.96 7.61 10.51
C ASN A 64 -8.10 6.95 11.91
N GLN A 65 -8.43 5.65 11.99
CA GLN A 65 -8.53 4.94 13.27
C GLN A 65 -7.16 4.58 13.87
N ASN A 66 -6.13 4.44 13.04
CA ASN A 66 -4.76 4.14 13.47
C ASN A 66 -3.74 5.21 13.03
N GLY A 67 -4.14 6.15 12.18
CA GLY A 67 -3.31 7.25 11.68
C GLY A 67 -2.24 6.79 10.70
N PHE A 68 -2.51 5.72 9.93
CA PHE A 68 -1.64 5.21 8.88
C PHE A 68 -2.39 5.07 7.56
N MET A 69 -1.65 5.17 6.45
CA MET A 69 -2.11 4.64 5.18
C MET A 69 -2.11 3.12 5.28
N GLN A 70 -3.22 2.49 4.91
CA GLN A 70 -3.43 1.06 5.07
C GLN A 70 -4.12 0.49 3.84
N ALA A 71 -3.67 -0.70 3.44
CA ALA A 71 -4.21 -1.40 2.28
C ALA A 71 -5.71 -1.71 2.45
N ARG A 72 -6.40 -1.75 1.30
CA ARG A 72 -7.82 -2.07 1.19
C ARG A 72 -7.99 -3.44 0.56
N GLU A 73 -8.85 -4.27 1.14
CA GLU A 73 -9.16 -5.60 0.62
C GLU A 73 -10.64 -5.90 0.89
N ASN A 74 -11.38 -6.39 -0.12
CA ASN A 74 -12.79 -6.77 0.05
C ASN A 74 -13.66 -5.68 0.69
N GLY A 75 -13.46 -4.42 0.28
CA GLY A 75 -14.12 -3.24 0.84
C GLY A 75 -13.69 -2.88 2.27
N GLY A 76 -12.91 -3.72 2.95
CA GLY A 76 -12.41 -3.46 4.30
C GLY A 76 -10.97 -2.99 4.33
N TRP A 77 -10.47 -2.79 5.55
CA TRP A 77 -9.04 -2.66 5.78
C TRP A 77 -8.36 -4.04 5.76
N TYR A 78 -7.18 -4.12 5.15
CA TYR A 78 -6.33 -5.32 5.20
C TYR A 78 -5.91 -5.60 6.65
N THR A 79 -6.18 -6.80 7.16
CA THR A 79 -5.89 -7.18 8.55
C THR A 79 -5.30 -8.58 8.65
N PRO A 80 -4.48 -8.89 9.70
CA PRO A 80 -4.05 -7.99 10.78
C PRO A 80 -3.13 -6.86 10.27
N PHE A 81 -3.05 -5.76 11.03
CA PHE A 81 -2.23 -4.59 10.68
C PHE A 81 -1.11 -4.40 11.70
N GLU A 82 0.11 -4.40 11.20
CA GLU A 82 1.32 -4.08 11.96
C GLU A 82 2.10 -3.00 11.18
N PRO A 83 2.26 -1.78 11.70
CA PRO A 83 2.83 -0.67 10.92
C PRO A 83 4.32 -0.85 10.59
N THR A 84 5.04 -1.71 11.33
CA THR A 84 6.44 -2.05 11.07
C THR A 84 6.63 -3.16 10.03
N GLU A 85 5.54 -3.77 9.57
CA GLU A 85 5.57 -4.94 8.70
C GLU A 85 5.96 -4.56 7.26
N ILE A 86 7.06 -5.14 6.78
CA ILE A 86 7.37 -5.18 5.36
C ILE A 86 6.50 -6.26 4.72
N ASN A 87 5.55 -5.84 3.89
CA ASN A 87 4.60 -6.73 3.23
C ASN A 87 4.37 -6.32 1.76
N ASN A 88 3.40 -6.95 1.11
CA ASN A 88 3.14 -6.76 -0.32
C ASN A 88 2.33 -5.51 -0.65
N ASN A 89 2.04 -4.60 0.28
CA ASN A 89 1.21 -3.42 0.02
C ASN A 89 1.99 -2.11 -0.13
N TYR A 90 3.27 -2.12 0.24
CA TYR A 90 4.19 -1.00 0.13
C TYR A 90 5.40 -1.44 -0.70
N THR A 91 5.88 -0.58 -1.60
CA THR A 91 7.08 -0.84 -2.39
C THR A 91 8.29 -0.54 -1.52
N GLU A 92 9.10 -1.57 -1.24
CA GLU A 92 10.36 -1.46 -0.49
C GLU A 92 10.22 -0.78 0.89
N GLY A 93 9.06 -0.89 1.55
CA GLY A 93 8.86 -0.22 2.83
C GLY A 93 7.69 -0.76 3.64
N ASN A 94 7.23 0.05 4.61
CA ASN A 94 6.08 -0.23 5.45
C ASN A 94 5.18 1.00 5.61
N ALA A 95 4.16 0.86 6.46
CA ALA A 95 3.19 1.92 6.72
C ALA A 95 3.83 3.18 7.32
N TRP A 96 4.90 3.08 8.12
CA TRP A 96 5.56 4.25 8.68
C TRP A 96 6.14 5.17 7.62
N GLN A 97 6.78 4.61 6.59
CA GLN A 97 7.41 5.40 5.53
C GLN A 97 6.36 6.00 4.58
N TYR A 98 5.37 5.20 4.16
CA TYR A 98 4.37 5.63 3.19
C TYR A 98 3.28 6.54 3.77
N SER A 99 3.04 6.54 5.09
CA SER A 99 1.93 7.33 5.65
C SER A 99 2.11 8.85 5.55
N PHE A 100 3.32 9.29 5.21
CA PHE A 100 3.66 10.69 5.01
C PHE A 100 3.74 11.09 3.53
N LEU A 101 3.53 10.16 2.60
CA LEU A 101 3.65 10.38 1.15
C LEU A 101 2.39 11.05 0.58
N VAL A 102 2.08 12.24 1.11
CA VAL A 102 1.00 13.14 0.64
C VAL A 102 1.52 14.58 0.49
N PRO A 103 2.64 14.81 -0.24
CA PRO A 103 3.24 16.13 -0.36
C PRO A 103 2.32 17.19 -1.00
N GLN A 104 1.31 16.75 -1.77
CA GLN A 104 0.33 17.61 -2.45
C GLN A 104 -0.82 18.13 -1.57
N ASP A 105 -1.01 17.59 -0.36
CA ASP A 105 -2.15 17.91 0.52
C ASP A 105 -1.80 17.76 2.01
N ILE A 106 -0.64 18.28 2.42
CA ILE A 106 -0.07 18.10 3.78
C ILE A 106 -1.00 18.67 4.87
N GLU A 107 -1.68 19.78 4.60
CA GLU A 107 -2.65 20.34 5.55
C GLU A 107 -3.79 19.36 5.85
N GLU A 108 -4.28 18.66 4.84
CA GLU A 108 -5.35 17.69 5.00
C GLU A 108 -4.85 16.36 5.61
N LEU A 109 -3.62 15.94 5.31
CA LEU A 109 -2.96 14.86 6.05
C LEU A 109 -2.92 15.20 7.55
N ALA A 110 -2.48 16.41 7.90
CA ALA A 110 -2.47 16.87 9.28
C ALA A 110 -3.87 16.85 9.91
N ASN A 111 -4.90 17.37 9.22
CA ASN A 111 -6.28 17.34 9.69
C ASN A 111 -6.77 15.92 9.98
N SER A 112 -6.43 14.96 9.11
CA SER A 112 -6.83 13.56 9.28
C SER A 112 -6.22 12.89 10.52
N LEU A 113 -5.05 13.36 10.97
CA LEU A 113 -4.41 12.95 12.22
C LEU A 113 -4.95 13.68 13.46
N GLY A 114 -5.81 14.69 13.29
CA GLY A 114 -6.32 15.56 14.35
C GLY A 114 -5.64 16.94 14.43
N GLY A 115 -4.99 17.38 13.34
CA GLY A 115 -4.40 18.71 13.15
C GLY A 115 -2.88 18.74 13.24
N THR A 116 -2.31 19.93 13.05
CA THR A 116 -0.86 20.19 12.97
C THR A 116 -0.04 19.64 14.13
N ASN A 117 -0.55 19.74 15.37
CA ASN A 117 0.14 19.21 16.55
C ASN A 117 0.22 17.67 16.52
N LYS A 118 -0.79 17.01 15.94
CA LYS A 118 -0.81 15.55 15.82
C LYS A 118 0.10 15.06 14.70
N LEU A 119 0.21 15.82 13.60
CA LEU A 119 1.25 15.58 12.61
C LEU A 119 2.65 15.65 13.24
N GLU A 120 2.93 16.68 14.06
CA GLU A 120 4.21 16.79 14.75
C GLU A 120 4.50 15.58 15.66
N VAL A 121 3.52 15.15 16.47
CA VAL A 121 3.67 13.96 17.33
C VAL A 121 3.92 12.70 16.48
N LYS A 122 3.21 12.54 15.36
CA LYS A 122 3.39 11.38 14.48
C LYS A 122 4.77 11.34 13.84
N LEU A 123 5.31 12.51 13.47
CA LEU A 123 6.70 12.63 12.99
C LEU A 123 7.70 12.32 14.13
N ASP A 124 7.45 12.77 15.35
CA ASP A 124 8.31 12.44 16.50
C ASP A 124 8.33 10.92 16.73
N GLU A 125 7.18 10.26 16.67
CA GLU A 125 7.06 8.80 16.79
C GLU A 125 7.86 8.07 15.72
N LEU A 126 7.80 8.51 14.45
CA LEU A 126 8.57 7.92 13.35
C LEU A 126 10.08 7.87 13.67
N PHE A 127 10.65 8.99 14.13
CA PHE A 127 12.08 9.09 14.37
C PHE A 127 12.55 8.49 15.71
N THR A 128 11.63 8.19 16.63
CA THR A 128 11.97 7.76 18.00
C THR A 128 11.52 6.33 18.35
N THR A 129 10.61 5.74 17.57
CA THR A 129 10.22 4.33 17.75
C THR A 129 11.38 3.38 17.44
N THR A 130 11.23 2.08 17.71
CA THR A 130 12.27 1.09 17.43
C THR A 130 12.51 0.94 15.92
N SER A 131 13.78 0.80 15.51
CA SER A 131 14.16 0.45 14.13
C SER A 131 13.95 -1.02 13.77
N LYS A 132 13.34 -1.82 14.66
CA LYS A 132 13.01 -3.20 14.37
C LYS A 132 11.90 -3.27 13.31
N LEU A 133 12.18 -3.93 12.20
CA LEU A 133 11.20 -4.29 11.17
C LEU A 133 10.54 -5.63 11.50
N SER A 134 9.34 -5.85 10.97
CA SER A 134 8.66 -7.13 10.96
C SER A 134 8.27 -7.51 9.52
N GLY A 135 7.67 -8.69 9.32
CA GLY A 135 7.32 -9.18 7.98
C GLY A 135 8.52 -9.80 7.25
N ARG A 136 8.60 -9.62 5.92
CA ARG A 136 9.70 -10.18 5.11
C ARG A 136 10.99 -9.40 5.31
N GLN A 137 12.13 -10.07 5.11
CA GLN A 137 13.40 -9.37 4.98
C GLN A 137 13.42 -8.60 3.64
N GLN A 138 13.82 -7.34 3.70
CA GLN A 138 14.01 -6.47 2.53
C GLN A 138 15.33 -5.73 2.74
N ASP A 139 16.29 -5.98 1.86
CA ASP A 139 17.65 -5.48 2.02
C ASP A 139 17.77 -3.99 1.72
N ASP A 140 16.81 -3.42 0.98
CA ASP A 140 16.80 -2.00 0.58
C ASP A 140 16.22 -1.05 1.66
N VAL A 141 15.74 -1.58 2.80
CA VAL A 141 15.26 -0.75 3.92
C VAL A 141 16.39 -0.49 4.91
N THR A 142 17.22 0.49 4.58
CA THR A 142 18.46 0.80 5.31
C THR A 142 18.50 2.25 5.83
N GLY A 143 19.56 2.60 6.56
CA GLY A 143 19.72 3.95 7.12
C GLY A 143 18.64 4.33 8.13
N LEU A 144 18.20 3.37 8.96
CA LEU A 144 17.08 3.55 9.88
C LEU A 144 17.40 4.52 11.03
N VAL A 145 16.54 5.53 11.22
CA VAL A 145 16.49 6.40 12.40
C VAL A 145 15.08 6.30 12.97
N GLY A 146 14.90 5.41 13.95
CA GLY A 146 13.57 4.90 14.26
C GLY A 146 13.03 4.11 13.07
N GLN A 147 11.84 4.45 12.56
CA GLN A 147 11.26 3.85 11.36
C GLN A 147 11.47 4.69 10.08
N TYR A 148 12.04 5.89 10.19
CA TYR A 148 12.54 6.63 9.03
C TYR A 148 13.68 5.84 8.38
N ALA A 149 13.62 5.60 7.07
CA ALA A 149 14.66 4.86 6.33
C ALA A 149 15.35 5.78 5.33
N HIS A 150 16.58 6.23 5.63
CA HIS A 150 17.27 7.18 4.74
C HIS A 150 17.79 6.56 3.44
N GLY A 151 18.05 5.25 3.43
CA GLY A 151 18.52 4.56 2.23
C GLY A 151 17.42 4.24 1.23
N ASN A 152 16.22 4.81 1.39
CA ASN A 152 15.06 4.54 0.55
C ASN A 152 14.18 5.78 0.34
N GLU A 153 13.75 6.00 -0.90
CA GLU A 153 13.13 7.23 -1.41
C GLU A 153 11.87 7.70 -0.70
N PRO A 154 10.91 6.82 -0.31
CA PRO A 154 9.66 7.26 0.30
C PRO A 154 9.84 8.08 1.59
N SER A 155 11.03 8.02 2.20
CA SER A 155 11.35 8.78 3.41
C SER A 155 11.96 10.16 3.15
N HIS A 156 12.49 10.44 1.96
CA HIS A 156 13.42 11.55 1.73
C HIS A 156 12.84 12.94 2.06
N HIS A 157 11.53 13.14 1.90
CA HIS A 157 10.85 14.40 2.22
C HIS A 157 10.40 14.51 3.68
N ILE A 158 10.34 13.43 4.45
CA ILE A 158 9.60 13.39 5.72
C ILE A 158 10.18 14.33 6.77
N ALA A 159 11.51 14.46 6.86
CA ALA A 159 12.16 15.37 7.80
C ALA A 159 11.77 16.85 7.58
N TYR A 160 11.41 17.22 6.35
CA TYR A 160 10.97 18.57 6.00
C TYR A 160 9.51 18.85 6.36
N LEU A 161 8.72 17.82 6.70
CA LEU A 161 7.32 18.00 7.08
C LEU A 161 7.17 18.77 8.40
N TYR A 162 8.21 18.83 9.24
CA TYR A 162 8.23 19.70 10.42
C TYR A 162 8.14 21.20 10.07
N ASN A 163 8.51 21.62 8.85
CA ASN A 163 8.31 23.01 8.41
C ASN A 163 6.83 23.37 8.25
N PHE A 164 5.96 22.36 8.06
CA PHE A 164 4.50 22.51 8.02
C PHE A 164 3.88 22.44 9.42
N THR A 165 4.67 22.20 10.47
CA THR A 165 4.21 22.11 11.86
C THR A 165 4.57 23.33 12.70
N ASN A 166 4.31 23.25 14.01
CA ASN A 166 4.76 24.24 14.98
C ASN A 166 6.24 24.09 15.37
N ALA A 167 6.96 23.12 14.80
CA ALA A 167 8.34 22.81 15.15
C ALA A 167 9.32 22.75 13.96
N PRO A 168 9.45 23.78 13.09
CA PRO A 168 10.43 23.78 11.99
C PRO A 168 11.89 23.56 12.43
N TYR A 169 12.24 23.89 13.69
CA TYR A 169 13.57 23.60 14.25
C TYR A 169 13.89 22.10 14.26
N LYS A 170 12.89 21.22 14.25
CA LYS A 170 13.08 19.76 14.13
C LYS A 170 13.50 19.36 12.71
N THR A 171 13.05 20.06 11.65
CA THR A 171 13.60 19.88 10.29
C THR A 171 15.11 20.11 10.31
N GLN A 172 15.55 21.21 10.91
CA GLN A 172 16.96 21.59 11.00
C GLN A 172 17.78 20.51 11.75
N TYR A 173 17.25 20.03 12.87
CA TYR A 173 17.86 18.94 13.64
C TYR A 173 17.99 17.64 12.83
N TYR A 174 16.88 17.11 12.29
CA TYR A 174 16.87 15.82 11.63
C TYR A 174 17.63 15.84 10.30
N VAL A 175 17.50 16.88 9.48
CA VAL A 175 18.27 16.98 8.23
C VAL A 175 19.76 17.04 8.51
N ASN A 176 20.20 17.84 9.50
CA ASN A 176 21.62 17.87 9.87
C ASN A 176 22.12 16.53 10.43
N LYS A 177 21.30 15.83 11.22
CA LYS A 177 21.60 14.48 11.70
C LYS A 177 21.80 13.51 10.53
N LEU A 178 20.87 13.49 9.58
CA LEU A 178 20.89 12.59 8.42
C LEU A 178 22.10 12.85 7.53
N LEU A 179 22.38 14.12 7.19
CA LEU A 179 23.57 14.51 6.42
C LEU A 179 24.89 14.02 7.06
N ARG A 180 24.93 13.93 8.39
CA ARG A 180 26.13 13.53 9.15
C ARG A 180 26.27 12.04 9.36
N GLU A 181 25.15 11.34 9.52
CA GLU A 181 25.14 9.93 9.90
C GLU A 181 24.97 8.99 8.70
N GLN A 182 24.38 9.48 7.61
CA GLN A 182 24.03 8.66 6.44
C GLN A 182 24.94 8.89 5.23
N TYR A 183 25.86 9.85 5.32
CA TYR A 183 26.82 10.16 4.25
C TYR A 183 28.26 10.27 4.76
N SER A 184 29.19 9.70 4.01
CA SER A 184 30.62 9.96 4.17
C SER A 184 31.36 9.87 2.83
N ALA A 185 32.61 10.34 2.78
CA ALA A 185 33.44 10.22 1.58
C ALA A 185 34.15 8.84 1.45
N ASN A 186 33.86 7.90 2.35
CA ASN A 186 34.43 6.55 2.32
C ASN A 186 33.72 5.69 1.25
N PRO A 187 34.33 4.58 0.81
CA PRO A 187 33.69 3.66 -0.15
C PRO A 187 32.33 3.09 0.28
N ASP A 188 32.07 2.99 1.60
CA ASP A 188 30.80 2.58 2.22
C ASP A 188 29.95 3.77 2.69
N GLY A 189 30.19 4.95 2.10
CA GLY A 189 29.67 6.21 2.59
C GLY A 189 28.21 6.52 2.27
N LEU A 190 27.44 5.60 1.69
CA LEU A 190 26.00 5.76 1.44
C LEU A 190 25.22 4.76 2.28
N SER A 191 24.11 5.21 2.86
CA SER A 191 23.27 4.36 3.69
C SER A 191 22.42 3.35 2.92
N GLY A 192 22.32 3.47 1.59
CA GLY A 192 21.51 2.63 0.70
C GLY A 192 22.02 2.67 -0.74
N ASN A 193 21.20 2.24 -1.68
CA ASN A 193 21.49 2.35 -3.11
C ASN A 193 21.62 3.83 -3.50
N GLU A 194 22.41 4.14 -4.54
CA GLU A 194 22.64 5.54 -4.95
C GLU A 194 21.46 6.09 -5.79
N ASP A 195 20.71 5.16 -6.40
CA ASP A 195 19.51 5.39 -7.20
C ASP A 195 19.65 6.45 -8.27
N CYS A 196 20.70 6.27 -9.08
CA CYS A 196 20.96 7.01 -10.31
C CYS A 196 21.05 8.54 -10.10
N GLY A 197 21.56 8.97 -8.96
CA GLY A 197 21.72 10.37 -8.58
C GLY A 197 20.76 10.84 -7.48
N GLN A 198 19.75 10.06 -7.10
CA GLN A 198 18.71 10.49 -6.16
C GLN A 198 19.27 10.76 -4.76
N MET A 199 20.04 9.84 -4.19
CA MET A 199 20.69 10.03 -2.88
C MET A 199 21.68 11.19 -2.90
N SER A 200 22.49 11.27 -3.96
CA SER A 200 23.46 12.34 -4.16
C SER A 200 22.77 13.71 -4.28
N ALA A 201 21.65 13.79 -5.01
CA ALA A 201 20.86 15.00 -5.17
C ALA A 201 20.23 15.43 -3.83
N TRP A 202 19.73 14.49 -3.03
CA TRP A 202 19.24 14.79 -1.68
C TRP A 202 20.34 15.40 -0.82
N TYR A 203 21.54 14.81 -0.82
CA TYR A 203 22.70 15.35 -0.10
C TYR A 203 23.06 16.77 -0.55
N VAL A 204 23.15 16.99 -1.86
CA VAL A 204 23.49 18.30 -2.44
C VAL A 204 22.43 19.33 -2.03
N MET A 205 21.16 19.09 -2.33
CA MET A 205 20.06 20.03 -2.04
C MET A 205 20.00 20.36 -0.55
N SER A 206 20.01 19.35 0.32
CA SER A 206 20.00 19.52 1.77
C SER A 206 21.22 20.30 2.28
N SER A 207 22.39 20.12 1.63
CA SER A 207 23.61 20.87 1.96
C SER A 207 23.54 22.34 1.54
N LEU A 208 22.79 22.67 0.49
CA LEU A 208 22.43 24.05 0.13
C LEU A 208 21.53 24.72 1.17
N GLY A 209 20.87 23.93 2.03
CA GLY A 209 19.81 24.40 2.92
C GLY A 209 18.43 24.41 2.25
N LEU A 210 18.25 23.72 1.11
CA LEU A 210 17.04 23.77 0.29
C LEU A 210 16.50 22.36 0.02
N TYR A 211 15.18 22.17 -0.03
CA TYR A 211 14.60 20.91 -0.50
C TYR A 211 13.21 21.10 -1.10
N ASN A 212 12.93 20.46 -2.24
CA ASN A 212 11.59 20.48 -2.83
C ASN A 212 10.79 19.26 -2.33
N VAL A 213 9.85 19.49 -1.42
CA VAL A 213 8.99 18.44 -0.85
C VAL A 213 7.97 17.91 -1.85
N MET A 214 7.42 18.79 -2.69
CA MET A 214 6.42 18.45 -3.69
C MET A 214 6.93 18.84 -5.09
N PRO A 215 7.38 17.87 -5.89
CA PRO A 215 7.66 18.08 -7.30
C PRO A 215 6.45 18.73 -8.01
N GLY A 216 6.71 19.68 -8.91
CA GLY A 216 5.67 20.46 -9.58
C GLY A 216 5.13 21.65 -8.77
N GLN A 217 5.49 21.79 -7.49
CA GLN A 217 5.27 23.01 -6.72
C GLN A 217 6.49 23.94 -6.81
N ASN A 218 6.25 25.24 -6.89
CA ASN A 218 7.30 26.27 -6.99
C ASN A 218 7.89 26.67 -5.62
N GLN A 219 8.03 25.74 -4.67
CA GLN A 219 8.54 26.03 -3.32
C GLN A 219 9.65 25.08 -2.89
N TYR A 220 10.69 25.65 -2.28
CA TYR A 220 11.82 24.95 -1.67
C TYR A 220 11.79 25.21 -0.17
N GLN A 221 11.69 24.15 0.63
CA GLN A 221 11.73 24.21 2.08
C GLN A 221 13.15 24.54 2.56
N LEU A 222 13.24 25.42 3.55
CA LEU A 222 14.52 25.83 4.14
C LEU A 222 14.94 24.90 5.27
N THR A 223 16.25 24.67 5.34
CA THR A 223 16.98 24.08 6.47
C THR A 223 18.35 24.77 6.58
N THR A 224 19.15 24.40 7.57
CA THR A 224 20.45 25.04 7.80
C THR A 224 21.49 24.60 6.75
N PRO A 225 22.09 25.55 5.99
CA PRO A 225 23.10 25.22 4.99
C PRO A 225 24.37 24.64 5.63
N GLN A 226 25.10 23.82 4.88
CA GLN A 226 26.32 23.13 5.37
C GLN A 226 27.63 23.85 5.01
N PHE A 227 27.59 24.95 4.26
CA PHE A 227 28.77 25.74 3.87
C PHE A 227 28.55 27.24 4.09
N GLU A 228 29.61 27.94 4.48
CA GLU A 228 29.56 29.37 4.84
C GLU A 228 29.16 30.25 3.65
N HIS A 229 29.51 29.82 2.44
CA HIS A 229 29.20 30.51 1.20
C HIS A 229 29.00 29.49 0.08
N ILE A 230 27.86 29.60 -0.62
CA ILE A 230 27.48 28.75 -1.73
C ILE A 230 26.99 29.64 -2.87
N THR A 231 27.54 29.45 -4.07
CA THR A 231 27.12 30.18 -5.28
C THR A 231 26.48 29.22 -6.27
N LEU A 232 25.21 29.42 -6.57
CA LEU A 232 24.48 28.74 -7.64
C LEU A 232 24.59 29.57 -8.92
N ASN A 233 25.24 29.02 -9.96
CA ASN A 233 25.25 29.60 -11.29
C ASN A 233 24.04 29.08 -12.07
N LEU A 234 23.08 29.95 -12.36
CA LEU A 234 21.82 29.58 -13.00
C LEU A 234 21.94 29.61 -14.52
N GLU A 235 21.14 28.80 -15.22
CA GLU A 235 21.17 28.73 -16.69
C GLU A 235 20.82 30.06 -17.39
N ASN A 236 20.07 30.93 -16.71
CA ASN A 236 19.76 32.28 -17.21
C ASN A 236 20.91 33.29 -17.06
N GLY A 237 22.10 32.83 -16.64
CA GLY A 237 23.30 33.64 -16.44
C GLY A 237 23.34 34.43 -15.13
N LYS A 238 22.31 34.31 -14.29
CA LYS A 238 22.29 34.92 -12.96
C LYS A 238 22.96 34.03 -11.91
N GLN A 239 23.28 34.62 -10.78
CA GLN A 239 23.81 33.91 -9.62
C GLN A 239 22.86 34.07 -8.43
N PHE A 240 22.64 32.97 -7.71
CA PHE A 240 22.00 32.99 -6.41
C PHE A 240 23.00 32.52 -5.35
N VAL A 241 23.17 33.29 -4.31
CA VAL A 241 24.13 33.02 -3.23
C VAL A 241 23.38 32.62 -1.97
N VAL A 242 23.83 31.56 -1.31
CA VAL A 242 23.44 31.24 0.07
C VAL A 242 24.67 31.48 0.94
N SER A 243 24.56 32.36 1.92
CA SER A 243 25.66 32.68 2.85
C SER A 243 25.21 32.51 4.29
N ASN A 244 26.15 32.18 5.18
CA ASN A 244 25.92 32.10 6.62
C ASN A 244 26.89 33.04 7.35
N PRO A 245 26.65 34.36 7.27
CA PRO A 245 27.59 35.35 7.77
C PRO A 245 27.68 35.32 9.30
N GLY A 246 28.91 35.26 9.81
CA GLY A 246 29.19 35.46 11.25
C GLY A 246 29.13 34.22 12.14
N ALA A 247 28.89 33.02 11.58
CA ALA A 247 29.03 31.76 12.31
C ALA A 247 29.99 30.83 11.55
N THR A 248 30.99 30.26 12.25
CA THR A 248 31.72 29.11 11.71
C THR A 248 30.72 27.97 11.55
N ILE A 249 30.52 27.48 10.33
CA ILE A 249 29.69 26.29 10.17
C ILE A 249 30.42 25.13 10.84
N SER A 250 29.81 24.64 11.90
CA SER A 250 30.33 23.57 12.72
C SER A 250 29.19 22.62 13.04
N ARG A 251 29.55 21.41 13.46
CA ARG A 251 28.59 20.40 13.92
C ARG A 251 27.71 20.88 15.09
N ALA A 252 28.04 22.02 15.71
CA ALA A 252 27.28 22.63 16.78
C ALA A 252 26.28 23.69 16.30
N ASN A 253 26.43 24.26 15.10
CA ASN A 253 25.60 25.38 14.61
C ASN A 253 24.51 24.89 13.65
N THR A 254 23.51 24.21 14.21
CA THR A 254 22.46 23.53 13.46
C THR A 254 21.20 24.37 13.27
N TYR A 255 21.00 25.47 14.02
CA TYR A 255 19.70 26.15 14.08
C TYR A 255 19.71 27.55 13.47
N ILE A 256 18.71 27.84 12.63
CA ILE A 256 18.48 29.15 12.04
C ILE A 256 18.04 30.14 13.12
N GLN A 257 18.74 31.27 13.20
CA GLN A 257 18.53 32.39 14.12
C GLN A 257 17.95 33.62 13.43
N GLY A 258 18.12 33.73 12.11
CA GLY A 258 17.68 34.86 11.30
C GLY A 258 17.80 34.55 9.81
N LEU A 259 17.00 35.24 9.00
CA LEU A 259 17.03 35.13 7.54
C LEU A 259 16.96 36.53 6.91
N SER A 260 17.72 36.71 5.84
CA SER A 260 17.76 37.93 5.03
C SER A 260 17.81 37.55 3.55
N LEU A 261 17.00 38.21 2.72
CA LEU A 261 17.03 38.05 1.26
C LEU A 261 17.34 39.42 0.65
N ASP A 262 18.46 39.52 -0.05
CA ASP A 262 19.01 40.78 -0.57
C ASP A 262 19.08 41.89 0.50
N LYS A 263 19.60 41.52 1.69
CA LYS A 263 19.78 42.40 2.86
C LYS A 263 18.47 42.92 3.47
N LYS A 264 17.33 42.35 3.10
CA LYS A 264 16.03 42.66 3.70
C LYS A 264 15.59 41.50 4.59
N PRO A 265 14.94 41.78 5.74
CA PRO A 265 14.40 40.73 6.59
C PRO A 265 13.54 39.76 5.77
N TYR A 266 13.84 38.47 5.89
CA TYR A 266 13.08 37.41 5.24
C TYR A 266 12.34 36.59 6.29
N ASN A 267 11.02 36.49 6.15
CA ASN A 267 10.15 35.95 7.19
C ASN A 267 9.41 34.69 6.74
N LYS A 268 10.00 33.88 5.85
CA LYS A 268 9.43 32.61 5.39
C LYS A 268 10.41 31.47 5.62
N ILE A 269 9.90 30.27 5.94
CA ILE A 269 10.73 29.04 6.07
C ILE A 269 10.79 28.23 4.76
N TYR A 270 10.49 28.89 3.65
CA TYR A 270 10.56 28.34 2.29
C TYR A 270 10.97 29.46 1.33
N LEU A 271 11.59 29.14 0.20
CA LEU A 271 11.79 30.03 -0.95
C LEU A 271 10.83 29.66 -2.08
N ASN A 272 10.34 30.66 -2.82
CA ASN A 272 9.67 30.38 -4.09
C ASN A 272 10.70 30.19 -5.20
N TYR A 273 10.33 29.49 -6.27
CA TYR A 273 11.19 29.34 -7.44
C TYR A 273 11.68 30.70 -7.98
N ASP A 274 10.81 31.71 -8.01
CA ASP A 274 11.18 33.05 -8.49
C ASP A 274 12.17 33.79 -7.58
N ASP A 275 12.20 33.47 -6.28
CA ASP A 275 13.20 34.02 -5.36
C ASP A 275 14.61 33.52 -5.75
N LEU A 276 14.72 32.27 -6.20
CA LEU A 276 15.97 31.68 -6.70
C LEU A 276 16.28 32.12 -8.13
N ALA A 277 15.32 31.98 -9.06
CA ALA A 277 15.51 32.21 -10.49
C ALA A 277 15.88 33.66 -10.81
N ASN A 278 15.53 34.61 -9.94
CA ASN A 278 15.90 36.01 -10.11
C ASN A 278 17.35 36.34 -9.72
N GLY A 279 18.09 35.38 -9.16
CA GLY A 279 19.39 35.62 -8.53
C GLY A 279 19.27 36.42 -7.24
N GLY A 280 20.39 36.72 -6.59
CA GLY A 280 20.43 37.45 -5.32
C GLY A 280 21.20 36.71 -4.24
N GLU A 281 20.99 37.11 -2.98
CA GLU A 281 21.65 36.49 -1.82
C GLU A 281 20.66 36.21 -0.69
N LEU A 282 20.60 34.94 -0.24
CA LEU A 282 20.00 34.53 1.01
C LEU A 282 21.09 34.44 2.09
N GLU A 283 21.02 35.31 3.09
CA GLU A 283 21.83 35.23 4.31
C GLU A 283 21.06 34.43 5.37
N VAL A 284 21.66 33.35 5.87
CA VAL A 284 21.14 32.48 6.92
C VAL A 284 22.01 32.61 8.15
N PHE A 285 21.52 33.24 9.21
CA PHE A 285 22.28 33.35 10.46
C PHE A 285 22.07 32.09 11.30
N SER A 286 23.10 31.28 11.50
CA SER A 286 22.99 30.03 12.28
C SER A 286 23.54 30.14 13.71
N GLY A 287 23.09 29.25 14.59
CA GLY A 287 23.51 29.15 15.98
C GLY A 287 23.28 27.76 16.56
N SER A 288 23.76 27.55 17.80
CA SER A 288 23.78 26.23 18.44
C SER A 288 22.55 25.85 19.25
N LEU A 289 21.67 26.82 19.51
CA LEU A 289 20.44 26.61 20.27
C LEU A 289 19.21 26.80 19.37
N GLU A 290 18.19 25.99 19.62
CA GLU A 290 16.89 26.10 18.96
C GLU A 290 16.31 27.51 19.15
N ASN A 291 15.98 28.21 18.07
CA ASN A 291 15.33 29.51 18.13
C ASN A 291 13.81 29.39 17.88
N LYS A 292 13.09 28.88 18.88
CA LYS A 292 11.65 28.61 18.75
C LYS A 292 10.82 29.87 18.50
N LEU A 293 11.22 31.00 19.08
CA LEU A 293 10.51 32.27 18.91
C LEU A 293 10.62 32.75 17.46
N PHE A 294 11.83 32.79 16.89
CA PHE A 294 12.01 33.15 15.50
C PHE A 294 11.26 32.20 14.56
N MET A 295 11.33 30.89 14.79
CA MET A 295 10.58 29.90 13.99
C MET A 295 9.06 30.09 14.03
N GLN A 296 8.50 30.61 15.13
CA GLN A 296 7.07 30.89 15.25
C GLN A 296 6.64 32.15 14.47
N GLU A 297 7.55 33.09 14.24
CA GLU A 297 7.30 34.33 13.50
C GLU A 297 7.37 34.13 11.98
N LEU A 298 7.96 33.03 11.50
CA LEU A 298 8.07 32.73 10.09
C LEU A 298 6.74 32.26 9.48
N GLU A 299 6.45 32.75 8.29
CA GLU A 299 5.43 32.22 7.40
C GLU A 299 5.78 30.78 7.01
N ARG A 300 4.82 29.88 7.22
CA ARG A 300 4.95 28.46 6.89
C ARG A 300 4.53 28.18 5.46
N PRO A 301 5.09 27.13 4.83
CA PRO A 301 4.57 26.63 3.56
C PRO A 301 3.11 26.20 3.69
N SER A 302 2.39 26.24 2.57
CA SER A 302 1.03 25.72 2.45
C SER A 302 1.01 24.66 1.35
N SER A 303 0.33 23.55 1.62
CA SER A 303 0.08 22.47 0.67
C SER A 303 -1.30 21.91 0.96
N LYS A 304 -2.25 22.25 0.08
CA LYS A 304 -3.65 21.83 0.18
C LYS A 304 -4.34 21.80 -1.16
N ILE A 305 -5.30 20.90 -1.29
CA ILE A 305 -6.30 20.91 -2.36
C ILE A 305 -7.58 21.52 -1.79
N SER A 306 -8.07 22.62 -2.40
CA SER A 306 -9.19 23.41 -1.85
C SER A 306 -10.44 23.41 -2.72
N ASP A 307 -10.36 22.86 -3.93
CA ASP A 307 -11.45 22.77 -4.89
C ASP A 307 -11.70 21.31 -5.29
N HIS A 308 -12.84 21.08 -5.96
CA HIS A 308 -13.26 19.74 -6.43
C HIS A 308 -13.17 18.61 -5.39
N LEU A 309 -13.31 18.94 -4.10
CA LEU A 309 -13.14 17.99 -2.99
C LEU A 309 -13.97 16.71 -3.17
N ILE A 310 -13.34 15.56 -2.94
CA ILE A 310 -13.98 14.24 -2.99
C ILE A 310 -14.60 13.89 -1.63
N VAL A 311 -15.52 12.92 -1.63
CA VAL A 311 -15.93 12.21 -0.40
C VAL A 311 -15.11 10.92 -0.35
N PRO A 312 -14.35 10.64 0.72
CA PRO A 312 -13.63 9.38 0.87
C PRO A 312 -14.59 8.19 0.83
N ASN A 313 -14.15 7.07 0.28
CA ASN A 313 -14.94 5.86 0.22
C ASN A 313 -15.31 5.37 1.63
N PRO A 314 -16.48 4.72 1.80
CA PRO A 314 -16.75 3.98 3.01
C PRO A 314 -15.81 2.77 3.14
N TYR A 315 -15.88 2.08 4.28
CA TYR A 315 -15.13 0.86 4.52
C TYR A 315 -15.95 -0.17 5.25
N ILE A 316 -15.98 -1.38 4.70
CA ILE A 316 -16.84 -2.48 5.09
C ILE A 316 -16.00 -3.53 5.81
N ASN A 317 -16.04 -3.52 7.14
CA ASN A 317 -15.25 -4.42 7.98
C ASN A 317 -16.11 -5.55 8.55
N ALA A 318 -15.53 -6.74 8.62
CA ALA A 318 -16.04 -7.87 9.39
C ALA A 318 -14.88 -8.66 9.98
N ALA A 319 -15.16 -9.54 10.94
CA ALA A 319 -14.12 -10.35 11.57
C ALA A 319 -13.43 -11.31 10.58
N ASN A 320 -14.17 -11.81 9.58
CA ASN A 320 -13.67 -12.71 8.55
C ASN A 320 -14.44 -12.47 7.24
N ARG A 321 -13.81 -12.78 6.10
CA ARG A 321 -14.49 -12.80 4.79
C ARG A 321 -15.47 -13.97 4.66
N THR A 322 -15.28 -15.02 5.45
CA THR A 322 -16.06 -16.26 5.38
C THR A 322 -16.60 -16.62 6.74
N PHE A 323 -17.76 -17.29 6.79
CA PHE A 323 -18.44 -17.55 8.05
C PHE A 323 -19.30 -18.81 8.06
N LYS A 324 -19.30 -19.50 9.20
CA LYS A 324 -20.14 -20.69 9.48
C LYS A 324 -21.43 -20.32 10.23
N GLN A 325 -21.37 -19.32 11.10
CA GLN A 325 -22.49 -18.75 11.86
C GLN A 325 -22.72 -17.30 11.46
N ASP A 326 -23.74 -16.64 11.99
CA ASP A 326 -24.04 -15.24 11.69
C ASP A 326 -22.79 -14.35 11.86
N LEU A 327 -22.54 -13.50 10.86
CA LEU A 327 -21.41 -12.59 10.81
C LEU A 327 -21.90 -11.15 11.01
N THR A 328 -21.21 -10.40 11.86
CA THR A 328 -21.46 -8.96 12.01
C THR A 328 -20.58 -8.18 11.06
N VAL A 329 -21.21 -7.34 10.24
CA VAL A 329 -20.57 -6.42 9.29
C VAL A 329 -20.77 -4.98 9.79
N THR A 330 -19.71 -4.19 9.73
CA THR A 330 -19.70 -2.77 10.09
C THR A 330 -19.26 -1.93 8.90
N ILE A 331 -19.83 -0.73 8.76
CA ILE A 331 -19.44 0.22 7.72
C ILE A 331 -19.01 1.53 8.38
N GLY A 332 -17.87 2.07 7.97
CA GLY A 332 -17.36 3.37 8.42
C GLY A 332 -16.96 4.27 7.24
N CYS A 333 -16.56 5.50 7.52
CA CYS A 333 -16.01 6.43 6.53
C CYS A 333 -15.05 7.39 7.25
N ALA A 334 -13.97 7.80 6.57
CA ALA A 334 -13.02 8.75 7.12
C ALA A 334 -13.64 10.16 7.32
N ASP A 335 -14.60 10.53 6.47
CA ASP A 335 -15.41 11.75 6.62
C ASP A 335 -16.55 11.50 7.63
N SER A 336 -16.40 12.02 8.84
CA SER A 336 -17.37 11.86 9.93
C SER A 336 -18.70 12.57 9.69
N ALA A 337 -18.76 13.51 8.74
CA ALA A 337 -19.99 14.20 8.35
C ALA A 337 -20.75 13.47 7.23
N ALA A 338 -20.13 12.48 6.57
CA ALA A 338 -20.76 11.73 5.50
C ALA A 338 -21.84 10.77 6.01
N LYS A 339 -22.93 10.66 5.25
CA LYS A 339 -23.97 9.63 5.45
C LYS A 339 -23.65 8.42 4.57
N ILE A 340 -23.72 7.23 5.15
CA ILE A 340 -23.40 5.98 4.46
C ILE A 340 -24.68 5.28 4.05
N TYR A 341 -24.77 4.88 2.78
CA TYR A 341 -25.90 4.15 2.21
C TYR A 341 -25.43 2.84 1.61
N TYR A 342 -26.19 1.76 1.80
CA TYR A 342 -25.75 0.42 1.38
C TYR A 342 -26.88 -0.46 0.82
N THR A 343 -26.46 -1.54 0.17
CA THR A 343 -27.29 -2.64 -0.33
C THR A 343 -26.67 -3.98 0.10
N LEU A 344 -27.47 -5.04 0.16
CA LEU A 344 -27.05 -6.39 0.56
C LEU A 344 -27.25 -7.45 -0.55
N ASP A 345 -27.86 -7.05 -1.66
CA ASP A 345 -28.20 -7.90 -2.79
C ASP A 345 -27.26 -7.70 -3.98
N GLY A 346 -26.19 -6.91 -3.81
CA GLY A 346 -25.25 -6.55 -4.87
C GLY A 346 -25.74 -5.46 -5.83
N SER A 347 -26.93 -4.89 -5.65
CA SER A 347 -27.36 -3.74 -6.45
C SER A 347 -26.54 -2.49 -6.12
N LEU A 348 -26.40 -1.56 -7.08
CA LEU A 348 -25.64 -0.33 -6.86
C LEU A 348 -26.35 0.58 -5.84
N PRO A 349 -25.68 1.01 -4.76
CA PRO A 349 -26.27 1.89 -3.78
C PRO A 349 -26.41 3.32 -4.31
N THR A 350 -27.43 4.03 -3.83
CA THR A 350 -27.65 5.46 -4.08
C THR A 350 -27.99 6.16 -2.76
N ALA A 351 -28.12 7.49 -2.77
CA ALA A 351 -28.59 8.23 -1.60
C ALA A 351 -30.05 7.90 -1.18
N LEU A 352 -30.75 7.06 -1.96
CA LEU A 352 -32.08 6.52 -1.65
C LEU A 352 -32.03 5.08 -1.11
N SER A 353 -30.87 4.44 -1.08
CA SER A 353 -30.67 3.10 -0.50
C SER A 353 -30.77 3.13 1.03
N THR A 354 -30.56 1.99 1.68
CA THR A 354 -30.68 1.90 3.15
C THR A 354 -29.58 2.72 3.83
N LEU A 355 -29.97 3.66 4.69
CA LEU A 355 -29.04 4.43 5.52
C LEU A 355 -28.42 3.53 6.60
N TYR A 356 -27.10 3.46 6.65
CA TYR A 356 -26.36 2.75 7.68
C TYR A 356 -26.43 3.51 9.02
N THR A 357 -26.94 2.85 10.05
CA THR A 357 -27.10 3.43 11.41
C THR A 357 -26.60 2.52 12.53
N LYS A 358 -26.39 1.23 12.24
CA LYS A 358 -25.93 0.20 13.17
C LYS A 358 -25.31 -0.99 12.41
N PRO A 359 -24.50 -1.83 13.07
CA PRO A 359 -23.95 -3.04 12.47
C PRO A 359 -25.02 -3.95 11.84
N ILE A 360 -24.65 -4.62 10.75
CA ILE A 360 -25.50 -5.50 9.95
C ILE A 360 -25.18 -6.95 10.32
N SER A 361 -26.19 -7.79 10.51
CA SER A 361 -26.00 -9.24 10.66
C SER A 361 -26.26 -9.93 9.33
N VAL A 362 -25.33 -10.76 8.87
CA VAL A 362 -25.45 -11.59 7.65
C VAL A 362 -25.37 -13.06 8.01
N ASN A 363 -26.29 -13.87 7.48
CA ASN A 363 -26.40 -15.30 7.80
C ASN A 363 -26.33 -16.22 6.55
N THR A 364 -26.26 -15.62 5.36
CA THR A 364 -26.12 -16.23 4.04
C THR A 364 -25.09 -15.44 3.23
N THR A 365 -24.55 -16.02 2.16
CA THR A 365 -23.59 -15.32 1.29
C THR A 365 -24.19 -13.99 0.84
N THR A 366 -23.51 -12.89 1.15
CA THR A 366 -24.03 -11.52 1.01
C THR A 366 -22.99 -10.68 0.30
N THR A 367 -23.40 -9.94 -0.74
CA THR A 367 -22.59 -8.86 -1.32
C THR A 367 -23.05 -7.54 -0.77
N VAL A 368 -22.19 -6.87 0.00
CA VAL A 368 -22.45 -5.55 0.56
C VAL A 368 -21.82 -4.52 -0.36
N LYS A 369 -22.61 -3.57 -0.85
CA LYS A 369 -22.10 -2.39 -1.56
C LYS A 369 -22.48 -1.14 -0.80
N ALA A 370 -21.56 -0.19 -0.67
CA ALA A 370 -21.79 1.04 0.07
C ALA A 370 -21.25 2.28 -0.63
N ILE A 371 -21.92 3.41 -0.42
CA ILE A 371 -21.41 4.75 -0.74
C ILE A 371 -21.50 5.66 0.50
N ALA A 372 -20.54 6.55 0.63
CA ALA A 372 -20.60 7.70 1.51
C ALA A 372 -21.03 8.95 0.71
N VAL A 373 -21.95 9.74 1.28
CA VAL A 373 -22.51 10.95 0.68
C VAL A 373 -22.36 12.12 1.64
N ASN A 374 -21.73 13.20 1.18
CA ASN A 374 -21.63 14.47 1.91
C ASN A 374 -21.88 15.64 0.95
N SER A 375 -22.70 16.61 1.39
CA SER A 375 -22.96 17.86 0.65
C SER A 375 -23.35 17.64 -0.82
N GLY A 376 -24.18 16.63 -1.08
CA GLY A 376 -24.66 16.28 -2.42
C GLY A 376 -23.64 15.57 -3.32
N LYS A 377 -22.43 15.30 -2.84
CA LYS A 377 -21.41 14.51 -3.53
C LYS A 377 -21.41 13.07 -3.02
N SER A 378 -21.17 12.12 -3.92
CA SER A 378 -20.97 10.71 -3.59
C SER A 378 -19.51 10.33 -3.76
N SER A 379 -19.05 9.44 -2.89
CA SER A 379 -17.83 8.64 -3.08
C SER A 379 -18.01 7.58 -4.18
N PHE A 380 -16.96 6.82 -4.46
CA PHE A 380 -17.08 5.58 -5.23
C PHE A 380 -17.86 4.52 -4.45
N VAL A 381 -18.34 3.51 -5.18
CA VAL A 381 -18.95 2.34 -4.56
C VAL A 381 -17.83 1.45 -4.01
N ASP A 382 -17.88 1.23 -2.70
CA ASP A 382 -17.06 0.22 -2.03
C ASP A 382 -17.84 -1.09 -1.96
N GLU A 383 -17.16 -2.23 -2.13
CA GLU A 383 -17.79 -3.53 -2.29
C GLU A 383 -17.07 -4.62 -1.48
N ALA A 384 -17.86 -5.40 -0.74
CA ALA A 384 -17.40 -6.52 0.05
C ALA A 384 -18.27 -7.75 -0.20
N VAL A 385 -17.64 -8.91 -0.37
CA VAL A 385 -18.35 -10.20 -0.43
C VAL A 385 -18.04 -10.96 0.85
N PHE A 386 -19.10 -11.43 1.52
CA PHE A 386 -19.01 -12.31 2.67
C PHE A 386 -19.62 -13.66 2.34
N THR A 387 -18.82 -14.72 2.38
CA THR A 387 -19.22 -16.05 1.93
C THR A 387 -19.66 -16.93 3.09
N LYS A 388 -20.89 -17.45 3.02
CA LYS A 388 -21.36 -18.49 3.95
C LYS A 388 -20.73 -19.83 3.57
N ILE A 389 -19.97 -20.39 4.49
CA ILE A 389 -19.34 -21.71 4.30
C ILE A 389 -20.02 -22.80 5.10
N ARG A 390 -19.82 -24.04 4.64
CA ARG A 390 -20.38 -25.24 5.26
C ARG A 390 -19.71 -25.52 6.60
N ALA A 391 -20.51 -25.61 7.65
CA ALA A 391 -20.05 -26.01 8.99
C ALA A 391 -20.04 -27.54 9.18
N ASP A 392 -20.58 -28.29 8.22
CA ASP A 392 -20.87 -29.72 8.33
C ASP A 392 -19.89 -30.60 7.57
N ILE A 393 -18.74 -30.06 7.17
CA ILE A 393 -17.65 -30.78 6.51
C ILE A 393 -16.35 -30.62 7.30
N LYS A 394 -15.51 -31.65 7.28
CA LYS A 394 -14.17 -31.62 7.85
C LYS A 394 -13.14 -31.99 6.78
N LEU A 395 -12.15 -31.13 6.58
CA LEU A 395 -11.01 -31.38 5.70
C LEU A 395 -9.85 -32.02 6.47
N THR A 396 -9.19 -33.00 5.86
CA THR A 396 -7.92 -33.58 6.30
C THR A 396 -6.96 -33.60 5.13
N LEU A 397 -5.81 -32.94 5.28
CA LEU A 397 -4.73 -32.95 4.31
C LEU A 397 -3.75 -34.06 4.65
N VAL A 398 -3.59 -35.03 3.76
CA VAL A 398 -2.68 -36.17 3.98
C VAL A 398 -1.23 -35.74 3.79
N ASN A 399 -0.98 -34.88 2.79
CA ASN A 399 0.31 -34.25 2.57
C ASN A 399 0.26 -32.79 3.02
N LYS A 400 1.33 -32.30 3.65
CA LYS A 400 1.46 -30.90 4.04
C LYS A 400 1.75 -30.02 2.81
N TYR A 401 1.14 -28.85 2.79
CA TYR A 401 1.49 -27.75 1.90
C TYR A 401 2.80 -27.09 2.36
N LEU A 402 3.33 -26.22 1.50
CA LEU A 402 4.52 -25.43 1.78
C LEU A 402 4.17 -24.27 2.72
N PRO A 403 4.93 -24.05 3.81
CA PRO A 403 4.67 -22.95 4.75
C PRO A 403 4.59 -21.57 4.08
N ASN A 404 5.41 -21.34 3.05
CA ASN A 404 5.44 -20.07 2.32
C ASN A 404 4.23 -19.87 1.37
N TYR A 405 3.42 -20.92 1.16
CA TYR A 405 2.23 -20.92 0.32
C TYR A 405 1.07 -21.59 1.07
N ALA A 406 0.85 -21.16 2.32
CA ALA A 406 -0.16 -21.73 3.20
C ALA A 406 -1.56 -21.11 3.02
N ALA A 407 -1.65 -19.90 2.46
CA ALA A 407 -2.86 -19.07 2.48
C ALA A 407 -3.51 -19.06 3.88
N GLN A 408 -4.76 -19.48 4.02
CA GLN A 408 -5.47 -19.58 5.32
C GLN A 408 -5.20 -20.91 6.05
N GLY A 409 -4.09 -21.57 5.73
CA GLY A 409 -3.69 -22.85 6.33
C GLY A 409 -4.63 -23.98 5.95
N ASP A 410 -4.96 -24.83 6.93
CA ASP A 410 -5.67 -26.09 6.73
C ASP A 410 -7.10 -25.92 6.18
N GLU A 411 -7.71 -24.75 6.32
CA GLU A 411 -9.07 -24.50 5.80
C GLU A 411 -9.08 -23.93 4.37
N THR A 412 -7.93 -23.60 3.77
CA THR A 412 -7.86 -22.93 2.45
C THR A 412 -8.67 -23.62 1.37
N LEU A 413 -8.67 -24.95 1.30
CA LEU A 413 -9.40 -25.69 0.27
C LEU A 413 -10.91 -25.83 0.54
N ILE A 414 -11.44 -25.25 1.62
CA ILE A 414 -12.88 -25.30 1.94
C ILE A 414 -13.38 -23.97 2.52
N ASN A 415 -12.66 -22.88 2.27
CA ASN A 415 -12.96 -21.57 2.85
C ASN A 415 -13.95 -20.77 2.02
N GLY A 416 -14.42 -21.24 0.87
CA GLY A 416 -15.36 -20.55 -0.01
C GLY A 416 -14.75 -19.38 -0.78
N ILE A 417 -13.41 -19.27 -0.83
CA ILE A 417 -12.70 -18.19 -1.52
C ILE A 417 -11.92 -18.78 -2.69
N HIS A 418 -12.17 -18.25 -3.89
CA HIS A 418 -11.39 -18.58 -5.07
C HIS A 418 -10.24 -17.59 -5.26
N GLY A 419 -9.05 -18.10 -5.52
CA GLY A 419 -7.88 -17.35 -5.94
C GLY A 419 -8.00 -16.84 -7.38
N THR A 420 -7.12 -15.90 -7.73
CA THR A 420 -7.06 -15.33 -9.08
C THR A 420 -5.85 -15.88 -9.83
N ALA A 421 -5.78 -15.60 -11.14
CA ALA A 421 -4.63 -15.96 -11.97
C ALA A 421 -3.31 -15.30 -11.52
N ASN A 422 -3.37 -14.21 -10.73
CA ASN A 422 -2.20 -13.63 -10.11
C ASN A 422 -1.96 -14.26 -8.73
N TRP A 423 -1.09 -15.27 -8.68
CA TRP A 423 -0.80 -15.99 -7.44
C TRP A 423 -0.27 -15.13 -6.30
N ARG A 424 0.33 -13.96 -6.61
CA ARG A 424 0.88 -13.03 -5.61
C ARG A 424 -0.21 -12.41 -4.74
N LEU A 425 -1.47 -12.44 -5.19
CA LEU A 425 -2.63 -11.99 -4.43
C LEU A 425 -3.10 -13.02 -3.38
N GLY A 426 -2.44 -14.17 -3.28
CA GLY A 426 -2.70 -15.18 -2.25
C GLY A 426 -3.89 -16.09 -2.56
N ASN A 427 -4.50 -16.64 -1.51
CA ASN A 427 -5.59 -17.64 -1.54
C ASN A 427 -5.24 -19.00 -2.18
N TRP A 428 -3.97 -19.23 -2.48
CA TRP A 428 -3.48 -20.49 -3.02
C TRP A 428 -2.75 -21.30 -1.95
N GLN A 429 -3.07 -22.59 -1.87
CA GLN A 429 -2.29 -23.57 -1.11
C GLN A 429 -1.30 -24.29 -2.03
N GLY A 430 -0.01 -24.15 -1.75
CA GLY A 430 1.08 -24.63 -2.62
C GLY A 430 1.70 -25.95 -2.19
N TYR A 431 1.96 -26.84 -3.14
CA TYR A 431 2.58 -28.15 -2.95
C TYR A 431 3.70 -28.37 -3.96
N GLN A 432 4.86 -28.88 -3.52
CA GLN A 432 5.99 -29.21 -4.41
C GLN A 432 6.50 -30.62 -4.15
N GLY A 433 6.74 -31.37 -5.22
CA GLY A 433 7.32 -32.72 -5.14
C GLY A 433 6.44 -33.80 -4.51
N LYS A 434 5.22 -33.46 -4.06
CA LYS A 434 4.21 -34.40 -3.55
C LYS A 434 2.82 -34.05 -4.09
N ASP A 435 2.01 -35.07 -4.34
CA ASP A 435 0.60 -34.91 -4.72
C ASP A 435 -0.17 -34.14 -3.63
N LEU A 436 -1.13 -33.32 -4.03
CA LEU A 436 -2.15 -32.83 -3.12
C LEU A 436 -3.12 -33.98 -2.85
N VAL A 437 -3.33 -34.31 -1.58
CA VAL A 437 -4.27 -35.35 -1.16
C VAL A 437 -5.14 -34.81 -0.03
N ALA A 438 -6.40 -34.52 -0.35
CA ALA A 438 -7.39 -33.95 0.55
C ALA A 438 -8.52 -34.96 0.80
N ILE A 439 -8.92 -35.14 2.06
CA ILE A 439 -10.05 -35.98 2.46
C ILE A 439 -11.10 -35.10 3.12
N ILE A 440 -12.30 -35.09 2.55
CA ILE A 440 -13.47 -34.43 3.12
C ILE A 440 -14.35 -35.47 3.80
N ASP A 441 -14.66 -35.28 5.08
CA ASP A 441 -15.73 -35.98 5.80
C ASP A 441 -16.97 -35.09 5.86
N MET A 442 -18.09 -35.54 5.28
CA MET A 442 -19.37 -34.82 5.31
C MET A 442 -20.23 -35.14 6.54
N GLY A 443 -19.67 -35.87 7.51
CA GLY A 443 -20.29 -36.29 8.78
C GLY A 443 -21.30 -37.43 8.66
N LYS A 444 -21.98 -37.55 7.51
CA LYS A 444 -22.94 -38.61 7.19
C LYS A 444 -22.93 -38.93 5.70
N ILE A 445 -23.51 -40.07 5.34
CA ILE A 445 -23.71 -40.43 3.93
C ILE A 445 -24.70 -39.45 3.30
N LYS A 446 -24.33 -38.88 2.15
CA LYS A 446 -25.14 -37.93 1.37
C LYS A 446 -25.02 -38.24 -0.12
N PRO A 447 -26.03 -37.90 -0.93
CA PRO A 447 -25.86 -37.84 -2.38
C PRO A 447 -24.83 -36.77 -2.73
N ILE A 448 -24.01 -37.06 -3.74
CA ILE A 448 -23.02 -36.17 -4.32
C ILE A 448 -23.17 -36.25 -5.83
N LYS A 449 -23.47 -35.11 -6.44
CA LYS A 449 -23.56 -34.99 -7.90
C LYS A 449 -22.18 -34.79 -8.49
N GLN A 450 -21.43 -33.82 -7.99
CA GLN A 450 -20.11 -33.47 -8.49
C GLN A 450 -19.23 -32.84 -7.41
N VAL A 451 -17.92 -32.90 -7.65
CA VAL A 451 -16.91 -32.22 -6.83
C VAL A 451 -15.94 -31.51 -7.75
N SER A 452 -15.55 -30.30 -7.41
CA SER A 452 -14.46 -29.60 -8.08
C SER A 452 -13.32 -29.24 -7.14
N ILE A 453 -12.16 -28.93 -7.72
CA ILE A 453 -11.05 -28.24 -7.04
C ILE A 453 -10.49 -27.20 -8.00
N GLY A 454 -10.32 -25.99 -7.50
CA GLY A 454 -9.69 -24.91 -8.23
C GLY A 454 -8.16 -25.06 -8.21
N THR A 455 -7.53 -24.71 -9.32
CA THR A 455 -6.08 -24.78 -9.48
C THR A 455 -5.57 -23.66 -10.36
N LEU A 456 -4.26 -23.43 -10.32
CA LEU A 456 -3.57 -22.40 -11.10
C LEU A 456 -2.48 -22.98 -11.99
N GLN A 457 -2.28 -22.36 -13.17
CA GLN A 457 -1.08 -22.47 -13.96
C GLN A 457 -0.47 -21.07 -14.17
N ASP A 458 0.81 -20.93 -13.78
CA ASP A 458 1.72 -19.86 -14.17
C ASP A 458 3.09 -20.52 -14.37
N THR A 459 3.31 -21.02 -15.60
CA THR A 459 4.44 -21.88 -15.90
C THR A 459 5.78 -21.20 -15.62
N ARG A 460 5.88 -19.88 -15.85
CA ARG A 460 7.11 -19.11 -15.57
C ARG A 460 7.46 -19.10 -14.08
N SER A 461 6.45 -19.16 -13.22
CA SER A 461 6.59 -19.28 -11.77
C SER A 461 6.65 -20.74 -11.29
N TRP A 462 6.83 -21.69 -12.21
CA TRP A 462 6.93 -23.15 -11.96
C TRP A 462 5.61 -23.77 -11.45
N ILE A 463 4.50 -23.04 -11.53
CA ILE A 463 3.17 -23.46 -11.09
C ILE A 463 2.47 -24.11 -12.27
N ILE A 464 2.21 -25.41 -12.18
CA ILE A 464 1.68 -26.22 -13.28
C ILE A 464 0.39 -26.89 -12.82
N PHE A 465 -0.60 -26.95 -13.71
CA PHE A 465 -1.79 -27.72 -13.44
C PHE A 465 -1.47 -29.18 -13.12
N PRO A 466 -2.24 -29.83 -12.23
CA PRO A 466 -2.06 -31.24 -11.95
C PRO A 466 -2.28 -32.06 -13.23
N LYS A 467 -1.50 -33.14 -13.39
CA LYS A 467 -1.63 -34.08 -14.53
C LYS A 467 -3.04 -34.64 -14.60
N THR A 468 -3.51 -35.09 -13.45
CA THR A 468 -4.87 -35.56 -13.24
C THR A 468 -5.34 -35.17 -11.86
N VAL A 469 -6.66 -35.03 -11.71
CA VAL A 469 -7.32 -34.98 -10.41
C VAL A 469 -8.26 -36.17 -10.32
N GLU A 470 -8.04 -37.01 -9.30
CA GLU A 470 -8.84 -38.19 -9.02
C GLU A 470 -9.78 -37.94 -7.85
N TYR A 471 -11.03 -38.36 -7.98
CA TYR A 471 -12.04 -38.29 -6.93
C TYR A 471 -12.44 -39.69 -6.52
N TRP A 472 -12.25 -39.98 -5.23
CA TRP A 472 -12.55 -41.27 -4.62
C TRP A 472 -13.63 -41.09 -3.56
N VAL A 473 -14.57 -42.02 -3.49
CA VAL A 473 -15.68 -41.97 -2.52
C VAL A 473 -15.63 -43.13 -1.55
N SER A 474 -16.09 -42.90 -0.32
CA SER A 474 -16.17 -43.92 0.72
C SER A 474 -17.34 -43.68 1.69
N ALA A 475 -17.92 -44.76 2.21
CA ALA A 475 -18.94 -44.72 3.26
C ALA A 475 -18.33 -44.81 4.68
N ASP A 476 -17.20 -45.50 4.82
CA ASP A 476 -16.57 -45.86 6.10
C ASP A 476 -15.28 -45.07 6.40
N GLY A 477 -14.70 -44.43 5.40
CA GLY A 477 -13.46 -43.66 5.49
C GLY A 477 -12.19 -44.50 5.34
N THR A 478 -12.32 -45.81 5.11
CA THR A 478 -11.19 -46.75 4.95
C THR A 478 -11.19 -47.38 3.56
N THR A 479 -12.36 -47.77 3.04
CA THR A 479 -12.51 -48.38 1.73
C THR A 479 -12.92 -47.33 0.71
N TYR A 480 -12.00 -46.94 -0.17
CA TYR A 480 -12.23 -45.94 -1.21
C TYR A 480 -12.42 -46.58 -2.59
N LYS A 481 -13.40 -46.08 -3.34
CA LYS A 481 -13.61 -46.43 -4.76
C LYS A 481 -13.38 -45.21 -5.63
N LEU A 482 -12.62 -45.37 -6.70
CA LEU A 482 -12.43 -44.31 -7.69
C LEU A 482 -13.77 -44.06 -8.38
N ALA A 483 -14.21 -42.80 -8.40
CA ALA A 483 -15.50 -42.43 -8.96
C ALA A 483 -15.35 -41.48 -10.16
N ALA A 484 -14.32 -40.63 -10.19
CA ALA A 484 -14.01 -39.81 -11.35
C ALA A 484 -12.51 -39.51 -11.48
N THR A 485 -12.07 -39.22 -12.71
CA THR A 485 -10.75 -38.68 -12.99
C THR A 485 -10.88 -37.61 -14.07
N THR A 486 -10.21 -36.48 -13.87
CA THR A 486 -10.17 -35.35 -14.81
C THR A 486 -8.71 -34.97 -15.06
N SER A 487 -8.44 -34.31 -16.18
CA SER A 487 -7.11 -33.86 -16.60
C SER A 487 -7.20 -32.44 -17.17
N SER A 488 -6.09 -31.72 -17.16
CA SER A 488 -6.05 -30.41 -17.80
C SER A 488 -6.18 -30.55 -19.32
N LYS A 489 -6.84 -29.59 -19.95
CA LYS A 489 -6.81 -29.39 -21.41
C LYS A 489 -5.84 -28.27 -21.82
N VAL A 490 -5.23 -27.60 -20.84
CA VAL A 490 -4.32 -26.49 -21.07
C VAL A 490 -2.92 -27.05 -21.24
N ASP A 491 -2.27 -26.64 -22.33
CA ASP A 491 -0.88 -27.02 -22.56
C ASP A 491 0.05 -26.30 -21.57
N ILE A 492 1.04 -27.01 -21.07
CA ILE A 492 2.07 -26.47 -20.19
C ILE A 492 2.88 -25.35 -20.86
N THR A 493 3.00 -25.35 -22.20
CA THR A 493 3.68 -24.29 -22.96
C THR A 493 2.87 -23.00 -23.01
N ASN A 494 1.62 -23.00 -22.54
CA ASN A 494 0.84 -21.77 -22.40
C ASN A 494 1.37 -20.94 -21.21
N LEU A 495 2.06 -19.85 -21.55
CA LEU A 495 2.68 -18.95 -20.57
C LEU A 495 1.72 -17.90 -20.00
N GLN A 496 0.44 -17.88 -20.42
CA GLN A 496 -0.57 -16.99 -19.83
C GLN A 496 -1.04 -17.57 -18.50
N PRO A 497 -0.88 -16.84 -17.38
CA PRO A 497 -1.41 -17.26 -16.09
C PRO A 497 -2.92 -17.45 -16.15
N GLN A 498 -3.42 -18.59 -15.67
CA GLN A 498 -4.84 -18.92 -15.71
C GLN A 498 -5.23 -19.94 -14.66
N THR A 499 -6.48 -19.89 -14.23
CA THR A 499 -7.07 -20.86 -13.30
C THR A 499 -7.90 -21.90 -14.05
N GLN A 500 -8.04 -23.08 -13.46
CA GLN A 500 -8.92 -24.15 -13.96
C GLN A 500 -9.60 -24.87 -12.80
N GLU A 501 -10.92 -24.98 -12.90
CA GLU A 501 -11.72 -25.88 -12.08
C GLU A 501 -11.65 -27.31 -12.64
N PHE A 502 -11.02 -28.21 -11.90
CA PHE A 502 -11.08 -29.63 -12.20
C PHE A 502 -12.37 -30.17 -11.60
N THR A 503 -13.33 -30.58 -12.44
CA THR A 503 -14.63 -31.08 -11.96
C THR A 503 -14.79 -32.57 -12.27
N GLY A 504 -15.10 -33.36 -11.25
CA GLY A 504 -15.44 -34.78 -11.35
C GLY A 504 -16.94 -35.01 -11.10
N LEU A 505 -17.64 -35.56 -12.09
CA LEU A 505 -19.02 -36.03 -11.94
C LEU A 505 -19.02 -37.37 -11.17
N LEU A 506 -19.66 -37.40 -10.01
CA LEU A 506 -19.66 -38.56 -9.11
C LEU A 506 -20.97 -39.33 -9.16
N ASN A 507 -22.12 -38.62 -9.16
CA ASN A 507 -23.46 -39.18 -9.17
C ASN A 507 -23.62 -40.41 -8.24
N SER A 508 -23.14 -40.29 -6.99
CA SER A 508 -23.06 -41.38 -6.03
C SER A 508 -23.47 -40.93 -4.62
N THR A 509 -23.56 -41.87 -3.68
CA THR A 509 -23.73 -41.55 -2.26
C THR A 509 -22.46 -41.92 -1.50
N ALA A 510 -21.97 -41.01 -0.66
CA ALA A 510 -20.79 -41.23 0.16
C ALA A 510 -20.83 -40.39 1.43
N ARG A 511 -19.99 -40.73 2.40
CA ARG A 511 -19.68 -39.85 3.54
C ARG A 511 -18.36 -39.12 3.33
N TYR A 512 -17.37 -39.82 2.78
CA TYR A 512 -16.03 -39.31 2.57
C TYR A 512 -15.72 -39.15 1.08
N ILE A 513 -14.99 -38.09 0.77
CA ILE A 513 -14.46 -37.81 -0.57
C ILE A 513 -12.95 -37.61 -0.42
N LYS A 514 -12.15 -38.39 -1.13
CA LYS A 514 -10.70 -38.22 -1.22
C LYS A 514 -10.35 -37.70 -2.61
N ILE A 515 -9.70 -36.55 -2.64
CA ILE A 515 -9.26 -35.84 -3.85
C ILE A 515 -7.75 -35.98 -3.94
N VAL A 516 -7.25 -36.42 -5.09
CA VAL A 516 -5.82 -36.59 -5.35
C VAL A 516 -5.46 -35.79 -6.59
N ALA A 517 -4.81 -34.64 -6.43
CA ALA A 517 -4.26 -33.87 -7.54
C ALA A 517 -2.79 -34.29 -7.76
N LYS A 518 -2.54 -34.93 -8.89
CA LYS A 518 -1.26 -35.54 -9.24
C LYS A 518 -0.27 -34.48 -9.71
N GLN A 519 0.91 -34.45 -9.08
CA GLN A 519 2.00 -33.56 -9.50
C GLN A 519 2.36 -33.74 -10.96
N TYR A 520 2.68 -32.62 -11.62
CA TYR A 520 3.26 -32.69 -12.96
C TYR A 520 4.64 -33.35 -12.91
N GLY A 521 5.46 -33.01 -11.91
CA GLY A 521 6.78 -33.60 -11.69
C GLY A 521 7.88 -32.60 -12.01
N ALA A 522 8.95 -33.05 -12.66
CA ALA A 522 10.01 -32.15 -13.09
C ALA A 522 9.55 -31.24 -14.24
N LEU A 523 10.00 -29.99 -14.23
CA LEU A 523 9.76 -29.03 -15.32
C LEU A 523 10.39 -29.56 -16.62
N PRO A 524 9.69 -29.41 -17.76
CA PRO A 524 10.09 -29.99 -19.04
C PRO A 524 11.34 -29.32 -19.62
N ASP A 525 11.97 -29.97 -20.61
CA ASP A 525 13.27 -29.57 -21.18
C ASP A 525 13.30 -28.14 -21.75
N TRP A 526 12.16 -27.63 -22.22
CA TRP A 526 12.05 -26.29 -22.79
C TRP A 526 11.99 -25.19 -21.72
N HIS A 527 11.70 -25.53 -20.46
CA HIS A 527 11.59 -24.56 -19.38
C HIS A 527 12.97 -24.10 -18.92
N GLU A 528 13.14 -22.81 -18.62
CA GLU A 528 14.43 -22.23 -18.20
C GLU A 528 15.02 -22.93 -16.96
N SER A 529 14.14 -23.41 -16.08
CA SER A 529 14.47 -24.19 -14.87
C SER A 529 14.22 -25.69 -15.03
N LYS A 530 14.47 -26.26 -16.23
CA LYS A 530 14.28 -27.68 -16.54
C LYS A 530 14.80 -28.62 -15.45
N GLY A 531 14.07 -29.69 -15.17
CA GLY A 531 14.43 -30.68 -14.16
C GLY A 531 14.02 -30.30 -12.72
N SER A 532 13.82 -29.02 -12.41
CA SER A 532 13.32 -28.59 -11.10
C SER A 532 11.89 -29.07 -10.86
N PRO A 533 11.48 -29.36 -9.61
CA PRO A 533 10.13 -29.81 -9.31
C PRO A 533 9.09 -28.69 -9.46
N SER A 534 7.97 -28.99 -10.12
CA SER A 534 6.83 -28.07 -10.26
C SER A 534 6.05 -27.89 -8.96
N TYR A 535 5.33 -26.77 -8.86
CA TYR A 535 4.30 -26.54 -7.85
C TYR A 535 2.91 -26.93 -8.38
N ILE A 536 2.06 -27.47 -7.50
CA ILE A 536 0.60 -27.39 -7.61
C ILE A 536 0.16 -26.27 -6.69
N PHE A 537 -0.57 -25.30 -7.23
CA PHE A 537 -1.34 -24.35 -6.44
C PHE A 537 -2.81 -24.70 -6.58
N ALA A 538 -3.48 -24.90 -5.45
CA ALA A 538 -4.89 -25.26 -5.41
C ALA A 538 -5.65 -24.41 -4.39
N ASP A 539 -6.92 -24.21 -4.68
CA ASP A 539 -7.90 -23.53 -3.86
C ASP A 539 -9.24 -24.26 -3.95
N GLU A 540 -10.18 -23.83 -3.12
CA GLU A 540 -11.58 -24.20 -3.02
C GLU A 540 -12.03 -25.55 -3.63
N ILE A 541 -12.45 -26.47 -2.75
CA ILE A 541 -13.16 -27.70 -3.06
C ILE A 541 -14.66 -27.46 -2.95
N THR A 542 -15.35 -27.44 -4.08
CA THR A 542 -16.81 -27.33 -4.12
C THR A 542 -17.46 -28.72 -4.21
N ILE A 543 -18.53 -28.96 -3.44
CA ILE A 543 -19.30 -30.22 -3.42
C ILE A 543 -20.78 -29.90 -3.64
N GLU A 544 -21.37 -30.42 -4.73
CA GLU A 544 -22.80 -30.29 -5.06
C GLU A 544 -23.60 -31.55 -4.71
#